data_AF-A0A9R1CVL7-F1
#
_entry.id   AF-A0A9R1CVL7-F1
#
_cell.length_a   1.000
_cell.length_b   1.000
_cell.length_c   1.000
_cell.angle_alpha   90.00
_cell.angle_beta   90.00
_cell.angle_gamma   90.00
#
_symmetry.space_group_name_H-M   'P 1'
#
loop_
_entity.id
_entity.type
_entity.pdbx_description
1 polymer ?
#
loop_
_entity_poly.entity_id
_entity_poly.type
_entity_poly.pdbx_seq_one_letter_code
_entity_poly.pdbx_strand_id
1 'polypeptide(L)'
;MKVKYIITAVAAAVSCVAMAQAPAFPGAEGHGRYVTGGRGGKVVHVTNLNDSGDGSLRAAVSGSEKKIVVFDVAGVIPLKSDLKIGANTTIEGQTAPSPGITVRYYTVRPDANNVIIRFIRFRRGQEKDVNDGADAIWTRHQKGMILDHCSISWSIDELASFYDNNNFTMQWCMLGEALANAGHGKGAHSYGGIWGGKLASFHHNYLGFMQNRVPRFCGARYNWTGYKQNDDFSKYNWQNAVQAENVDFRNCVMYNWGNGNGCYGGPGGGFINIVNNYYKAGPGTTNKTRVTEVTVANSSNSSGNSWCFGLASRYYINGNYVTAAEEGKRANFDWKGVYVNGDKYTVDGEVCFQDSDHYYGPNAPYKTYTKMVLTKVGQNGRTPIYDTTYVSFDVLPVKSDTELAPQGEVTTQSAETAYSKVLAYSGASLYRDAVDARFVSNTEAGTTSYTGSNGTKTAGIIDFVADDADSYTENTPGWGLTKSTLVDTDGDGMPDDFETANGLDPNDPSDATAYTIDDPAKGGKGWYTNIEVYCNSLVESIMKAGNADAVSAVDEYYPKVNVTNGIQQSFTDDAPVSVRYYLLDGTEVRNIDAVHGVLLRVETLKNGKHVARKVMR
;
A
#
# COMPACT_ATOMS: atom_id res chain seq x y z
N MET A 1 11.46 81.02 7.24
CA MET A 1 11.52 79.68 7.86
C MET A 1 10.42 78.82 7.25
N LYS A 2 10.78 77.71 6.59
CA LYS A 2 9.82 76.80 5.94
C LYS A 2 9.43 75.71 6.94
N VAL A 3 8.14 75.60 7.25
CA VAL A 3 7.57 74.55 8.09
C VAL A 3 7.41 73.29 7.22
N LYS A 4 8.08 72.19 7.60
CA LYS A 4 7.91 70.86 6.98
C LYS A 4 6.87 70.08 7.76
N TYR A 5 5.79 69.68 7.07
CA TYR A 5 4.85 68.68 7.57
C TYR A 5 5.48 67.29 7.41
N ILE A 6 5.56 66.53 8.50
CA ILE A 6 5.94 65.12 8.49
C ILE A 6 4.64 64.32 8.38
N ILE A 7 4.43 63.67 7.23
CA ILE A 7 3.36 62.68 7.04
C ILE A 7 3.92 61.34 7.50
N THR A 8 3.37 60.80 8.59
CA THR A 8 3.69 59.46 9.07
C THR A 8 2.87 58.45 8.26
N ALA A 9 3.53 57.67 7.39
CA ALA A 9 2.91 56.55 6.70
C ALA A 9 2.73 55.37 7.67
N VAL A 10 1.48 54.96 7.91
CA VAL A 10 1.15 53.73 8.63
C VAL A 10 1.29 52.57 7.66
N ALA A 11 2.31 51.74 7.85
CA ALA A 11 2.46 50.49 7.12
C ALA A 11 1.45 49.46 7.67
N ALA A 12 0.48 49.06 6.86
CA ALA A 12 -0.40 47.95 7.18
C ALA A 12 0.41 46.64 7.14
N ALA A 13 0.56 46.00 8.29
CA ALA A 13 1.13 44.66 8.39
C ALA A 13 0.13 43.65 7.80
N VAL A 14 0.37 43.21 6.56
CA VAL A 14 -0.31 42.02 6.02
C VAL A 14 0.29 40.83 6.75
N SER A 15 -0.43 40.31 7.75
CA SER A 15 -0.15 39.02 8.35
C SER A 15 -0.34 37.95 7.27
N CYS A 16 0.77 37.49 6.69
CA CYS A 16 0.83 36.29 5.89
C CYS A 16 0.48 35.10 6.77
N VAL A 17 -0.79 34.73 6.82
CA VAL A 17 -1.22 33.45 7.37
C VAL A 17 -0.64 32.39 6.45
N ALA A 18 0.33 31.61 6.93
CA ALA A 18 0.81 30.44 6.22
C ALA A 18 -0.40 29.50 6.03
N MET A 19 -0.84 29.30 4.79
CA MET A 19 -1.87 28.30 4.51
C MET A 19 -1.29 26.91 4.81
N ALA A 20 -2.02 26.12 5.59
CA ALA A 20 -1.66 24.73 5.84
C ALA A 20 -1.62 23.96 4.51
N GLN A 21 -0.63 23.07 4.36
CA GLN A 21 -0.45 22.27 3.15
C GLN A 21 -1.61 21.30 2.97
N ALA A 22 -2.26 21.35 1.80
CA ALA A 22 -3.33 20.44 1.45
C ALA A 22 -2.81 18.99 1.32
N PRO A 23 -3.46 18.00 1.95
CA PRO A 23 -3.22 16.60 1.63
C PRO A 23 -3.44 16.28 0.14
N ALA A 24 -3.00 15.11 -0.30
CA ALA A 24 -3.15 14.61 -1.66
C ALA A 24 -4.64 14.47 -2.03
N PHE A 25 -5.44 14.04 -1.06
CA PHE A 25 -6.90 13.97 -1.08
C PHE A 25 -7.39 13.80 0.37
N PRO A 26 -8.67 14.05 0.69
CA PRO A 26 -9.23 13.72 2.00
C PRO A 26 -9.04 12.24 2.33
N GLY A 27 -8.25 11.94 3.37
CA GLY A 27 -7.92 10.59 3.81
C GLY A 27 -6.59 10.04 3.27
N ALA A 28 -5.78 10.85 2.59
CA ALA A 28 -4.40 10.50 2.22
C ALA A 28 -3.50 10.56 3.45
N GLU A 29 -2.86 9.47 3.84
CA GLU A 29 -2.07 9.38 5.08
C GLU A 29 -0.61 8.98 4.82
N GLY A 30 0.20 8.98 5.88
CA GLY A 30 1.60 8.59 5.84
C GLY A 30 2.52 9.59 5.13
N HIS A 31 3.67 9.12 4.67
CA HIS A 31 4.72 9.98 4.11
C HIS A 31 4.45 10.50 2.70
N GLY A 32 3.52 9.87 1.98
CA GLY A 32 2.97 10.36 0.72
C GLY A 32 1.78 11.32 0.87
N ARG A 33 1.35 11.64 2.10
CA ARG A 33 0.15 12.44 2.41
C ARG A 33 0.07 13.77 1.66
N TYR A 34 1.20 14.42 1.40
CA TYR A 34 1.21 15.76 0.77
C TYR A 34 1.67 15.78 -0.69
N VAL A 35 1.68 14.61 -1.34
CA VAL A 35 1.87 14.52 -2.79
C VAL A 35 0.74 15.26 -3.50
N THR A 36 1.06 16.05 -4.53
CA THR A 36 0.05 16.89 -5.21
C THR A 36 -0.54 16.27 -6.46
N GLY A 37 0.16 15.27 -7.03
CA GLY A 37 -0.22 14.63 -8.28
C GLY A 37 -0.46 15.67 -9.39
N GLY A 38 -1.64 15.57 -10.00
CA GLY A 38 -2.12 16.44 -11.07
C GLY A 38 -2.87 17.69 -10.66
N ARG A 39 -2.98 18.03 -9.36
CA ARG A 39 -3.78 19.16 -8.86
C ARG A 39 -3.50 20.48 -9.61
N GLY A 40 -4.58 21.13 -10.04
CA GLY A 40 -4.55 22.37 -10.83
C GLY A 40 -4.04 22.18 -12.27
N GLY A 41 -3.93 20.93 -12.71
CA GLY A 41 -3.58 20.55 -14.07
C GLY A 41 -4.79 20.38 -14.98
N LYS A 42 -4.57 19.77 -16.14
CA LYS A 42 -5.64 19.44 -17.10
C LYS A 42 -6.43 18.23 -16.63
N VAL A 43 -7.72 18.22 -16.90
CA VAL A 43 -8.52 16.99 -16.83
C VAL A 43 -8.35 16.24 -18.15
N VAL A 44 -8.10 14.93 -18.06
CA VAL A 44 -7.84 14.07 -19.23
C VAL A 44 -8.71 12.83 -19.14
N HIS A 45 -9.58 12.65 -20.13
CA HIS A 45 -10.55 11.56 -20.16
C HIS A 45 -9.97 10.31 -20.82
N VAL A 46 -10.20 9.16 -20.18
CA VAL A 46 -10.10 7.85 -20.81
C VAL A 46 -11.48 7.47 -21.34
N THR A 47 -11.60 7.43 -22.66
CA THR A 47 -12.88 7.25 -23.38
C THR A 47 -13.01 5.87 -24.04
N ASN A 48 -11.94 5.06 -24.00
CA ASN A 48 -11.93 3.72 -24.54
C ASN A 48 -10.95 2.80 -23.81
N LEU A 49 -11.13 1.49 -24.00
CA LEU A 49 -10.32 0.45 -23.36
C LEU A 49 -9.14 -0.04 -24.22
N ASN A 50 -8.80 0.67 -25.30
CA ASN A 50 -7.66 0.29 -26.13
C ASN A 50 -6.35 0.49 -25.34
N ASP A 51 -5.31 -0.27 -25.68
CA ASP A 51 -3.98 -0.10 -25.08
C ASP A 51 -3.33 1.26 -25.44
N SER A 52 -3.60 1.80 -26.63
CA SER A 52 -2.95 3.00 -27.17
C SER A 52 -3.87 3.75 -28.14
N GLY A 53 -3.48 4.99 -28.48
CA GLY A 53 -4.25 5.90 -29.31
C GLY A 53 -5.04 6.91 -28.50
N ASP A 54 -5.70 7.83 -29.19
CA ASP A 54 -6.48 8.89 -28.57
C ASP A 54 -7.58 8.31 -27.67
N GLY A 55 -7.76 8.92 -26.49
CA GLY A 55 -8.72 8.47 -25.48
C GLY A 55 -8.33 7.21 -24.70
N SER A 56 -7.14 6.64 -24.93
CA SER A 56 -6.66 5.49 -24.15
C SER A 56 -6.00 5.89 -22.83
N LEU A 57 -5.98 4.98 -21.86
CA LEU A 57 -5.26 5.19 -20.59
C LEU A 57 -3.78 5.51 -20.82
N ARG A 58 -3.13 4.82 -21.77
CA ARG A 58 -1.71 5.04 -22.09
C ARG A 58 -1.43 6.45 -22.60
N ALA A 59 -2.31 6.99 -23.44
CA ALA A 59 -2.20 8.37 -23.87
C ALA A 59 -2.41 9.33 -22.67
N ALA A 60 -3.42 9.08 -21.85
CA ALA A 60 -3.79 9.92 -20.72
C ALA A 60 -2.72 10.03 -19.64
N VAL A 61 -1.98 8.96 -19.35
CA VAL A 61 -0.95 8.95 -18.29
C VAL A 61 0.44 9.37 -18.77
N SER A 62 0.60 9.70 -20.06
CA SER A 62 1.91 10.02 -20.66
C SER A 62 2.37 11.45 -20.38
N GLY A 63 3.68 11.70 -20.44
CA GLY A 63 4.26 13.03 -20.27
C GLY A 63 4.29 13.55 -18.83
N SER A 64 4.81 14.77 -18.65
CA SER A 64 5.09 15.36 -17.33
C SER A 64 4.17 16.53 -16.93
N GLU A 65 3.26 16.93 -17.81
CA GLU A 65 2.28 17.98 -17.49
C GLU A 65 1.35 17.52 -16.37
N LYS A 66 0.98 18.46 -15.49
CA LYS A 66 0.00 18.21 -14.42
C LYS A 66 -1.32 17.78 -15.03
N LYS A 67 -1.83 16.62 -14.58
CA LYS A 67 -3.08 16.05 -15.11
C LYS A 67 -3.82 15.18 -14.11
N ILE A 68 -5.13 15.34 -14.09
CA ILE A 68 -6.08 14.47 -13.40
C ILE A 68 -6.73 13.60 -14.48
N VAL A 69 -6.53 12.30 -14.39
CA VAL A 69 -7.06 11.31 -15.32
C VAL A 69 -8.37 10.77 -14.77
N VAL A 70 -9.44 10.99 -15.52
CA VAL A 70 -10.80 10.50 -15.24
C VAL A 70 -11.25 9.52 -16.33
N PHE A 71 -12.31 8.77 -16.06
CA PHE A 71 -12.76 7.64 -16.88
C PHE A 71 -14.24 7.75 -17.26
N ASP A 72 -14.50 7.80 -18.57
CA ASP A 72 -15.86 7.76 -19.12
C ASP A 72 -16.33 6.33 -19.38
N VAL A 73 -15.40 5.37 -19.26
CA VAL A 73 -15.60 3.96 -19.54
C VAL A 73 -15.11 3.10 -18.39
N ALA A 74 -15.64 1.89 -18.29
CA ALA A 74 -15.11 0.86 -17.41
C ALA A 74 -15.00 -0.50 -18.10
N GLY A 75 -14.20 -1.37 -17.50
CA GLY A 75 -13.87 -2.68 -18.03
C GLY A 75 -12.36 -2.97 -18.02
N VAL A 76 -11.95 -3.93 -18.84
CA VAL A 76 -10.56 -4.40 -18.90
C VAL A 76 -9.77 -3.67 -20.00
N ILE A 77 -8.61 -3.13 -19.64
CA ILE A 77 -7.62 -2.56 -20.57
C ILE A 77 -6.52 -3.62 -20.78
N PRO A 78 -6.51 -4.32 -21.92
CA PRO A 78 -5.50 -5.34 -22.22
C PRO A 78 -4.23 -4.65 -22.75
N LEU A 79 -3.20 -4.52 -21.91
CA LEU A 79 -1.96 -3.90 -22.33
C LEU A 79 -1.25 -4.73 -23.40
N LYS A 80 -0.51 -4.06 -24.29
CA LYS A 80 0.38 -4.69 -25.28
C LYS A 80 1.86 -4.59 -24.95
N SER A 81 2.19 -3.80 -23.93
CA SER A 81 3.54 -3.58 -23.39
C SER A 81 3.41 -2.89 -22.03
N ASP A 82 4.52 -2.80 -21.28
CA ASP A 82 4.53 -2.08 -19.99
C ASP A 82 3.91 -0.67 -20.10
N LEU A 83 3.06 -0.32 -19.14
CA LEU A 83 2.41 0.98 -19.06
C LEU A 83 3.23 1.91 -18.17
N LYS A 84 3.89 2.90 -18.78
CA LYS A 84 4.62 3.94 -18.04
C LYS A 84 3.68 5.09 -17.67
N ILE A 85 3.65 5.45 -16.39
CA ILE A 85 2.92 6.62 -15.89
C ILE A 85 3.92 7.76 -15.73
N GLY A 86 3.64 8.90 -16.36
CA GLY A 86 4.47 10.09 -16.31
C GLY A 86 4.26 10.93 -15.06
N ALA A 87 5.12 11.93 -14.86
CA ALA A 87 5.12 12.76 -13.66
C ALA A 87 3.84 13.60 -13.53
N ASN A 88 3.55 14.06 -12.32
CA ASN A 88 2.45 14.98 -12.00
C ASN A 88 1.08 14.44 -12.45
N THR A 89 0.83 13.16 -12.18
CA THR A 89 -0.37 12.45 -12.64
C THR A 89 -1.18 12.00 -11.45
N THR A 90 -2.46 12.33 -11.43
CA THR A 90 -3.46 11.72 -10.56
C THR A 90 -4.35 10.83 -11.41
N ILE A 91 -4.52 9.56 -11.04
CA ILE A 91 -5.45 8.63 -11.67
C ILE A 91 -6.61 8.36 -10.71
N GLU A 92 -7.80 8.87 -11.04
CA GLU A 92 -9.00 8.75 -10.21
C GLU A 92 -9.87 7.58 -10.72
N GLY A 93 -9.47 6.34 -10.43
CA GLY A 93 -10.18 5.14 -10.88
C GLY A 93 -11.64 5.06 -10.43
N GLN A 94 -12.00 5.79 -9.36
CA GLN A 94 -13.37 5.85 -8.84
C GLN A 94 -14.36 6.63 -9.71
N THR A 95 -13.89 7.43 -10.69
CA THR A 95 -14.81 8.10 -11.64
C THR A 95 -15.36 7.13 -12.69
N ALA A 96 -14.70 6.00 -12.90
CA ALA A 96 -15.14 5.01 -13.88
C ALA A 96 -16.52 4.46 -13.48
N PRO A 97 -17.45 4.23 -14.44
CA PRO A 97 -18.71 3.57 -14.15
C PRO A 97 -18.49 2.16 -13.60
N SER A 98 -19.54 1.51 -13.08
CA SER A 98 -19.45 0.08 -12.77
C SER A 98 -19.05 -0.71 -14.04
N PRO A 99 -18.10 -1.65 -13.96
CA PRO A 99 -17.52 -2.22 -12.74
C PRO A 99 -16.15 -1.64 -12.35
N GLY A 100 -15.76 -0.47 -12.85
CA GLY A 100 -14.45 0.15 -12.67
C GLY A 100 -13.39 -0.38 -13.65
N ILE A 101 -12.15 0.09 -13.50
CA ILE A 101 -11.05 -0.22 -14.44
C ILE A 101 -10.15 -1.33 -13.92
N THR A 102 -9.80 -2.23 -14.82
CA THR A 102 -8.72 -3.18 -14.59
C THR A 102 -7.71 -3.16 -15.73
N VAL A 103 -6.44 -3.05 -15.38
CA VAL A 103 -5.30 -3.09 -16.31
C VAL A 103 -4.68 -4.49 -16.30
N ARG A 104 -4.43 -5.06 -17.48
CA ARG A 104 -4.04 -6.47 -17.64
C ARG A 104 -2.81 -6.68 -18.53
N TYR A 105 -2.14 -7.82 -18.36
CA TYR A 105 -1.07 -8.39 -19.20
C TYR A 105 0.36 -7.90 -19.04
N TYR A 106 0.59 -6.62 -18.77
CA TYR A 106 1.95 -6.09 -18.66
C TYR A 106 2.14 -5.26 -17.40
N THR A 107 3.41 -5.00 -17.07
CA THR A 107 3.81 -4.30 -15.86
C THR A 107 3.34 -2.85 -15.91
N VAL A 108 2.83 -2.34 -14.80
CA VAL A 108 2.61 -0.90 -14.63
C VAL A 108 3.84 -0.28 -13.97
N ARG A 109 4.33 0.80 -14.55
CA ARG A 109 5.61 1.44 -14.24
C ARG A 109 5.39 2.92 -13.91
N PRO A 110 5.07 3.27 -12.66
CA PRO A 110 5.02 4.66 -12.21
C PRO A 110 6.43 5.23 -12.01
N ASP A 111 7.27 5.18 -13.05
CA ASP A 111 8.68 5.60 -13.05
C ASP A 111 8.81 7.14 -13.13
N ALA A 112 8.07 7.84 -12.28
CA ALA A 112 8.04 9.29 -12.25
C ALA A 112 7.72 9.83 -10.85
N ASN A 113 8.07 11.11 -10.65
CA ASN A 113 7.78 11.83 -9.42
C ASN A 113 6.33 12.36 -9.40
N ASN A 114 5.79 12.56 -8.19
CA ASN A 114 4.51 13.20 -7.93
C ASN A 114 3.34 12.47 -8.63
N VAL A 115 3.06 11.24 -8.18
CA VAL A 115 2.04 10.35 -8.77
C VAL A 115 1.03 9.90 -7.71
N ILE A 116 -0.26 9.99 -8.04
CA ILE A 116 -1.38 9.49 -7.23
C ILE A 116 -2.14 8.45 -8.06
N ILE A 117 -2.39 7.25 -7.51
CA ILE A 117 -3.14 6.19 -8.20
C ILE A 117 -4.19 5.63 -7.24
N ARG A 118 -5.46 5.65 -7.65
CA ARG A 118 -6.57 5.24 -6.78
C ARG A 118 -7.60 4.34 -7.46
N PHE A 119 -8.22 3.44 -6.68
CA PHE A 119 -9.42 2.65 -7.05
C PHE A 119 -9.32 1.88 -8.39
N ILE A 120 -8.14 1.43 -8.76
CA ILE A 120 -7.88 0.68 -10.00
C ILE A 120 -7.32 -0.71 -9.69
N ARG A 121 -7.52 -1.67 -10.60
CA ARG A 121 -7.00 -3.04 -10.46
C ARG A 121 -5.85 -3.30 -11.42
N PHE A 122 -4.78 -3.90 -10.90
CA PHE A 122 -3.64 -4.39 -11.66
C PHE A 122 -3.64 -5.90 -11.62
N ARG A 123 -3.88 -6.52 -12.77
CA ARG A 123 -4.05 -7.96 -12.91
C ARG A 123 -3.14 -8.45 -14.02
N ARG A 124 -1.82 -8.37 -13.81
CA ARG A 124 -0.82 -8.58 -14.89
C ARG A 124 -1.01 -9.95 -15.52
N GLY A 125 -1.00 -11.00 -14.71
CA GLY A 125 -0.94 -12.38 -15.19
C GLY A 125 0.36 -12.69 -15.92
N GLN A 126 0.39 -13.83 -16.57
CA GLN A 126 1.52 -14.41 -17.31
C GLN A 126 1.13 -14.73 -18.77
N GLU A 127 -0.13 -14.56 -19.15
CA GLU A 127 -0.74 -15.14 -20.35
C GLU A 127 -0.20 -14.57 -21.67
N LYS A 128 0.30 -13.33 -21.65
CA LYS A 128 0.82 -12.64 -22.85
C LYS A 128 2.34 -12.49 -22.84
N ASP A 129 2.94 -12.39 -21.67
CA ASP A 129 4.38 -12.24 -21.52
C ASP A 129 4.89 -12.88 -20.23
N VAL A 130 5.59 -13.99 -20.42
CA VAL A 130 6.40 -14.67 -19.43
C VAL A 130 7.82 -14.09 -19.44
N ASN A 131 7.94 -12.82 -19.06
CA ASN A 131 9.24 -12.29 -18.69
C ASN A 131 9.68 -12.94 -17.36
N ASP A 132 10.95 -13.29 -17.24
CA ASP A 132 11.48 -14.19 -16.21
C ASP A 132 11.51 -13.62 -14.79
N GLY A 133 11.02 -12.38 -14.60
CA GLY A 133 11.07 -11.63 -13.34
C GLY A 133 10.25 -10.33 -13.31
N ALA A 134 9.02 -10.33 -13.85
CA ALA A 134 8.20 -9.13 -13.91
C ALA A 134 7.18 -9.02 -12.77
N ASP A 135 7.14 -7.84 -12.16
CA ASP A 135 6.15 -7.46 -11.14
C ASP A 135 4.85 -6.99 -11.78
N ALA A 136 3.73 -7.02 -11.05
CA ALA A 136 2.49 -6.40 -11.55
C ALA A 136 2.59 -4.87 -11.58
N ILE A 137 3.15 -4.28 -10.53
CA ILE A 137 3.48 -2.85 -10.46
C ILE A 137 4.72 -2.64 -9.59
N TRP A 138 5.67 -1.83 -10.07
CA TRP A 138 6.84 -1.51 -9.26
C TRP A 138 7.56 -0.24 -9.70
N THR A 139 8.20 0.43 -8.75
CA THR A 139 9.23 1.44 -9.05
C THR A 139 10.17 1.67 -7.86
N ARG A 140 11.30 2.31 -8.16
CA ARG A 140 12.27 2.79 -7.19
C ARG A 140 12.90 4.10 -7.64
N HIS A 141 13.54 4.79 -6.72
CA HIS A 141 14.27 6.04 -6.95
C HIS A 141 13.39 7.22 -7.40
N GLN A 142 12.10 7.18 -7.07
CA GLN A 142 11.17 8.26 -7.32
C GLN A 142 10.88 9.06 -6.04
N LYS A 143 10.27 10.24 -6.19
CA LYS A 143 9.86 11.13 -5.11
C LYS A 143 8.38 11.46 -5.21
N GLY A 144 7.68 11.28 -4.10
CA GLY A 144 6.29 11.69 -3.94
C GLY A 144 5.36 10.75 -4.68
N MET A 145 4.83 9.75 -3.98
CA MET A 145 3.87 8.84 -4.56
C MET A 145 2.90 8.30 -3.51
N ILE A 146 1.63 8.16 -3.90
CA ILE A 146 0.62 7.46 -3.13
C ILE A 146 -0.15 6.47 -4.01
N LEU A 147 -0.23 5.24 -3.53
CA LEU A 147 -1.17 4.23 -4.01
C LEU A 147 -2.25 4.06 -2.93
N ASP A 148 -3.51 4.21 -3.33
CA ASP A 148 -4.65 4.12 -2.42
C ASP A 148 -5.73 3.23 -3.03
N HIS A 149 -6.29 2.28 -2.27
CA HIS A 149 -7.43 1.48 -2.73
C HIS A 149 -7.23 0.76 -4.07
N CYS A 150 -6.02 0.29 -4.36
CA CYS A 150 -5.74 -0.50 -5.56
C CYS A 150 -5.79 -2.01 -5.27
N SER A 151 -6.30 -2.81 -6.20
CA SER A 151 -6.23 -4.29 -6.11
C SER A 151 -5.18 -4.85 -7.05
N ILE A 152 -4.37 -5.79 -6.58
CA ILE A 152 -3.16 -6.23 -7.28
C ILE A 152 -3.06 -7.76 -7.20
N SER A 153 -3.07 -8.42 -8.35
CA SER A 153 -2.91 -9.89 -8.44
C SER A 153 -2.12 -10.33 -9.64
N TRP A 154 -1.70 -11.60 -9.55
CA TRP A 154 -1.14 -12.38 -10.64
C TRP A 154 0.15 -11.77 -11.20
N SER A 155 1.23 -11.87 -10.44
CA SER A 155 2.59 -11.54 -10.92
C SER A 155 3.44 -12.81 -11.06
N ILE A 156 4.51 -12.71 -11.85
CA ILE A 156 5.52 -13.78 -12.00
C ILE A 156 6.65 -13.61 -10.97
N ASP A 157 7.07 -12.38 -10.68
CA ASP A 157 7.98 -12.08 -9.57
C ASP A 157 7.18 -11.50 -8.39
N GLU A 158 7.02 -10.18 -8.26
CA GLU A 158 6.28 -9.57 -7.14
C GLU A 158 4.97 -8.86 -7.52
N LEU A 159 4.00 -8.84 -6.62
CA LEU A 159 2.75 -8.11 -6.87
C LEU A 159 3.01 -6.60 -6.86
N ALA A 160 3.66 -6.09 -5.81
CA ALA A 160 3.92 -4.65 -5.68
C ALA A 160 5.24 -4.36 -4.95
N SER A 161 6.25 -3.89 -5.68
CA SER A 161 7.56 -3.54 -5.13
C SER A 161 7.81 -2.04 -5.17
N PHE A 162 7.92 -1.44 -3.98
CA PHE A 162 8.23 -0.02 -3.80
C PHE A 162 9.29 0.14 -2.72
N TYR A 163 10.50 0.46 -3.15
CA TYR A 163 11.65 0.60 -2.27
C TYR A 163 12.61 1.66 -2.81
N ASP A 164 13.43 2.23 -1.92
CA ASP A 164 14.32 3.35 -2.26
C ASP A 164 13.58 4.50 -2.99
N ASN A 165 12.36 4.78 -2.56
CA ASN A 165 11.61 5.98 -2.94
C ASN A 165 11.67 7.01 -1.80
N ASN A 166 11.48 8.28 -2.13
CA ASN A 166 11.29 9.37 -1.17
C ASN A 166 9.78 9.69 -1.05
N ASN A 167 9.29 9.93 0.17
CA ASN A 167 7.94 10.44 0.43
C ASN A 167 6.86 9.54 -0.22
N PHE A 168 6.77 8.29 0.26
CA PHE A 168 5.94 7.25 -0.33
C PHE A 168 4.87 6.76 0.65
N THR A 169 3.64 6.57 0.17
CA THR A 169 2.58 5.82 0.87
C THR A 169 1.98 4.74 -0.04
N MET A 170 1.79 3.55 0.50
CA MET A 170 0.78 2.61 0.00
C MET A 170 -0.24 2.33 1.10
N GLN A 171 -1.49 2.71 0.85
CA GLN A 171 -2.57 2.60 1.81
C GLN A 171 -3.78 1.88 1.23
N TRP A 172 -4.49 1.14 2.08
CA TRP A 172 -5.78 0.53 1.71
C TRP A 172 -5.73 -0.33 0.43
N CYS A 173 -4.57 -0.82 0.01
CA CYS A 173 -4.42 -1.67 -1.17
C CYS A 173 -4.64 -3.15 -0.82
N MET A 174 -5.10 -3.93 -1.80
CA MET A 174 -5.32 -5.36 -1.68
C MET A 174 -4.39 -6.12 -2.62
N LEU A 175 -3.48 -6.91 -2.08
CA LEU A 175 -2.55 -7.74 -2.82
C LEU A 175 -2.89 -9.21 -2.58
N GLY A 176 -3.05 -9.99 -3.65
CA GLY A 176 -3.15 -11.44 -3.47
C GLY A 176 -2.92 -12.27 -4.71
N GLU A 177 -2.69 -13.56 -4.51
CA GLU A 177 -2.44 -14.55 -5.56
C GLU A 177 -1.26 -14.19 -6.47
N ALA A 178 -0.08 -14.12 -5.86
CA ALA A 178 1.16 -14.15 -6.61
C ALA A 178 1.36 -15.57 -7.21
N LEU A 179 1.78 -15.67 -8.47
CA LEU A 179 1.82 -16.95 -9.17
C LEU A 179 3.08 -17.72 -8.83
N ALA A 180 2.95 -18.97 -8.39
CA ALA A 180 4.10 -19.74 -7.93
C ALA A 180 4.96 -20.29 -9.07
N ASN A 181 4.42 -21.09 -9.99
CA ASN A 181 5.20 -21.67 -11.09
C ASN A 181 4.82 -21.13 -12.47
N ALA A 182 4.75 -19.80 -12.59
CA ALA A 182 4.40 -19.09 -13.83
C ALA A 182 5.58 -18.89 -14.82
N GLY A 183 6.75 -19.50 -14.57
CA GLY A 183 7.90 -19.45 -15.48
C GLY A 183 9.07 -18.54 -15.05
N HIS A 184 9.12 -18.14 -13.78
CA HIS A 184 10.22 -17.32 -13.25
C HIS A 184 11.58 -18.04 -13.34
N GLY A 185 12.63 -17.35 -13.80
CA GLY A 185 13.94 -17.94 -14.12
C GLY A 185 14.70 -18.55 -12.92
N LYS A 186 14.28 -18.19 -11.70
CA LYS A 186 14.83 -18.71 -10.43
C LYS A 186 13.97 -19.82 -9.80
N GLY A 187 12.99 -20.38 -10.51
CA GLY A 187 12.02 -21.35 -9.99
C GLY A 187 10.83 -20.69 -9.31
N ALA A 188 10.11 -21.42 -8.46
CA ALA A 188 8.84 -20.96 -7.86
C ALA A 188 8.92 -19.58 -7.19
N HIS A 189 8.10 -18.60 -7.61
CA HIS A 189 8.15 -17.17 -7.21
C HIS A 189 6.76 -16.57 -6.97
N SER A 190 6.07 -17.01 -5.91
CA SER A 190 4.80 -16.41 -5.47
C SER A 190 5.05 -15.32 -4.42
N TYR A 191 5.49 -14.13 -4.86
CA TYR A 191 5.98 -13.08 -3.96
C TYR A 191 5.07 -11.84 -3.89
N GLY A 192 4.93 -11.26 -2.69
CA GLY A 192 4.13 -10.04 -2.48
C GLY A 192 4.84 -8.76 -2.92
N GLY A 193 6.01 -8.46 -2.34
CA GLY A 193 6.73 -7.23 -2.68
C GLY A 193 7.98 -6.94 -1.87
N ILE A 194 8.93 -6.19 -2.45
CA ILE A 194 10.00 -5.52 -1.69
C ILE A 194 9.52 -4.13 -1.28
N TRP A 195 9.45 -3.88 0.02
CA TRP A 195 8.95 -2.63 0.59
C TRP A 195 10.06 -1.91 1.36
N GLY A 196 10.24 -0.63 1.11
CA GLY A 196 11.27 0.18 1.78
C GLY A 196 11.26 1.62 1.29
N GLY A 197 12.28 2.37 1.67
CA GLY A 197 12.43 3.75 1.23
C GLY A 197 12.74 4.72 2.34
N LYS A 198 12.66 5.99 1.98
CA LYS A 198 13.10 7.13 2.77
C LYS A 198 11.84 7.91 3.13
N LEU A 199 11.37 7.73 4.35
CA LEU A 199 10.00 8.06 4.76
C LEU A 199 9.00 7.32 3.88
N ALA A 200 8.85 6.01 4.13
CA ALA A 200 7.91 5.14 3.43
C ALA A 200 6.86 4.58 4.39
N SER A 201 5.58 4.80 4.08
CA SER A 201 4.43 4.32 4.85
C SER A 201 3.71 3.21 4.10
N PHE A 202 3.41 2.13 4.80
CA PHE A 202 2.61 1.01 4.32
C PHE A 202 1.56 0.69 5.37
N HIS A 203 0.31 1.09 5.15
CA HIS A 203 -0.73 0.87 6.15
C HIS A 203 -2.07 0.41 5.59
N HIS A 204 -2.82 -0.33 6.40
CA HIS A 204 -4.16 -0.80 6.06
C HIS A 204 -4.22 -1.61 4.75
N ASN A 205 -3.11 -2.25 4.38
CA ASN A 205 -3.04 -3.09 3.20
C ASN A 205 -3.40 -4.53 3.54
N TYR A 206 -4.11 -5.20 2.63
CA TYR A 206 -4.31 -6.64 2.65
C TYR A 206 -3.23 -7.34 1.82
N LEU A 207 -2.63 -8.40 2.35
CA LEU A 207 -1.73 -9.28 1.63
C LEU A 207 -2.14 -10.73 1.90
N GLY A 208 -2.53 -11.49 0.87
CA GLY A 208 -2.74 -12.91 1.07
C GLY A 208 -2.59 -13.81 -0.14
N PHE A 209 -2.61 -15.12 0.08
CA PHE A 209 -2.48 -16.12 -0.99
C PHE A 209 -1.16 -16.01 -1.76
N MET A 210 -0.05 -15.89 -1.04
CA MET A 210 1.29 -15.80 -1.62
C MET A 210 2.32 -16.53 -0.73
N GLN A 211 3.45 -16.99 -1.27
CA GLN A 211 4.41 -17.81 -0.51
C GLN A 211 5.50 -17.02 0.19
N ASN A 212 5.88 -15.84 -0.30
CA ASN A 212 6.99 -15.11 0.28
C ASN A 212 6.82 -13.60 0.10
N ARG A 213 7.69 -12.83 0.76
CA ARG A 213 7.73 -11.35 0.69
C ARG A 213 6.36 -10.75 0.98
N VAL A 214 5.84 -11.00 2.19
CA VAL A 214 4.48 -10.58 2.60
C VAL A 214 4.48 -9.43 3.65
N PRO A 215 5.30 -8.36 3.57
CA PRO A 215 6.30 -7.99 2.56
C PRO A 215 7.72 -8.49 2.88
N ARG A 216 8.68 -8.20 1.99
CA ARG A 216 10.12 -8.18 2.31
C ARG A 216 10.59 -6.74 2.49
N PHE A 217 11.06 -6.38 3.67
CA PHE A 217 11.69 -5.08 3.90
C PHE A 217 13.02 -4.94 3.14
N CYS A 218 13.22 -3.81 2.47
CA CYS A 218 14.39 -3.56 1.62
C CYS A 218 15.66 -3.49 2.46
N GLY A 219 15.66 -2.62 3.48
CA GLY A 219 16.87 -2.22 4.18
C GLY A 219 17.78 -1.37 3.27
N ALA A 220 18.87 -0.84 3.82
CA ALA A 220 19.79 0.03 3.09
C ALA A 220 20.77 -0.70 2.16
N ARG A 221 20.53 -1.99 1.85
CA ARG A 221 21.45 -2.89 1.12
C ARG A 221 21.94 -2.37 -0.24
N TYR A 222 21.20 -1.47 -0.89
CA TYR A 222 21.57 -0.90 -2.19
C TYR A 222 22.38 0.40 -2.11
N ASN A 223 22.60 0.93 -0.90
CA ASN A 223 23.33 2.19 -0.66
C ASN A 223 22.84 3.36 -1.53
N TRP A 224 21.52 3.45 -1.77
CA TRP A 224 20.97 4.50 -2.62
C TRP A 224 21.09 5.87 -1.94
N THR A 225 21.81 6.80 -2.57
CA THR A 225 22.11 8.13 -2.01
C THR A 225 21.14 9.23 -2.44
N GLY A 226 20.12 8.90 -3.26
CA GLY A 226 19.07 9.83 -3.69
C GLY A 226 18.13 10.27 -2.56
N TYR A 227 18.30 9.77 -1.34
CA TYR A 227 17.57 10.21 -0.15
C TYR A 227 17.68 11.72 0.11
N LYS A 228 18.74 12.38 -0.38
CA LYS A 228 18.93 13.84 -0.24
C LYS A 228 17.88 14.67 -0.99
N GLN A 229 17.14 14.05 -1.91
CA GLN A 229 16.07 14.71 -2.66
C GLN A 229 14.72 14.69 -1.93
N ASN A 230 14.63 13.98 -0.80
CA ASN A 230 13.43 13.92 0.04
C ASN A 230 13.01 15.32 0.49
N ASP A 231 11.71 15.59 0.50
CA ASP A 231 11.18 16.91 0.85
C ASP A 231 11.48 17.30 2.31
N ASP A 232 11.63 16.30 3.19
CA ASP A 232 11.97 16.47 4.60
C ASP A 232 13.47 16.28 4.90
N PHE A 233 14.34 16.20 3.89
CA PHE A 233 15.77 15.97 4.12
C PHE A 233 16.40 17.01 5.06
N SER A 234 15.99 18.27 4.97
CA SER A 234 16.49 19.34 5.85
C SER A 234 16.12 19.14 7.33
N LYS A 235 14.99 18.48 7.60
CA LYS A 235 14.50 18.17 8.95
C LYS A 235 15.29 17.02 9.57
N TYR A 236 15.54 15.96 8.80
CA TYR A 236 16.16 14.74 9.31
C TYR A 236 17.68 14.71 9.19
N ASN A 237 18.24 15.39 8.17
CA ASN A 237 19.66 15.54 7.91
C ASN A 237 20.44 14.21 7.99
N TRP A 238 19.92 13.16 7.33
CA TRP A 238 20.56 11.84 7.32
C TRP A 238 21.96 11.91 6.71
N GLN A 239 22.92 11.24 7.33
CA GLN A 239 24.31 11.25 6.89
C GLN A 239 24.63 10.15 5.87
N ASN A 240 23.83 9.07 5.82
CA ASN A 240 24.04 7.93 4.96
C ASN A 240 22.71 7.19 4.67
N ALA A 241 22.75 6.18 3.78
CA ALA A 241 21.56 5.43 3.38
C ALA A 241 20.96 4.58 4.53
N VAL A 242 21.76 4.14 5.50
CA VAL A 242 21.29 3.39 6.68
C VAL A 242 20.39 4.28 7.53
N GLN A 243 20.81 5.51 7.79
CA GLN A 243 20.02 6.45 8.59
C GLN A 243 18.72 6.86 7.90
N ALA A 244 18.75 6.92 6.57
CA ALA A 244 17.63 7.39 5.76
C ALA A 244 16.60 6.30 5.44
N GLU A 245 16.94 5.01 5.56
CA GLU A 245 15.98 3.92 5.38
C GLU A 245 15.01 3.89 6.57
N ASN A 246 13.77 4.34 6.36
CA ASN A 246 12.75 4.49 7.39
C ASN A 246 11.40 3.98 6.85
N VAL A 247 10.89 2.92 7.47
CA VAL A 247 9.64 2.26 7.07
C VAL A 247 8.67 2.22 8.24
N ASP A 248 7.46 2.71 8.00
CA ASP A 248 6.33 2.54 8.89
C ASP A 248 5.34 1.53 8.30
N PHE A 249 5.22 0.35 8.92
CA PHE A 249 4.35 -0.75 8.48
C PHE A 249 3.31 -1.07 9.55
N ARG A 250 2.07 -0.64 9.34
CA ARG A 250 1.04 -0.72 10.38
C ARG A 250 -0.36 -1.08 9.90
N ASN A 251 -1.15 -1.69 10.77
CA ASN A 251 -2.55 -2.03 10.51
C ASN A 251 -2.81 -2.83 9.22
N CYS A 252 -1.81 -3.56 8.72
CA CYS A 252 -1.96 -4.44 7.57
C CYS A 252 -2.48 -5.82 7.99
N VAL A 253 -3.09 -6.53 7.04
CA VAL A 253 -3.61 -7.89 7.21
C VAL A 253 -2.82 -8.85 6.35
N MET A 254 -2.24 -9.88 6.96
CA MET A 254 -1.52 -10.93 6.25
C MET A 254 -2.28 -12.25 6.41
N TYR A 255 -2.58 -12.88 5.27
CA TYR A 255 -3.33 -14.14 5.24
C TYR A 255 -2.67 -15.20 4.35
N ASN A 256 -2.59 -16.43 4.85
CA ASN A 256 -2.18 -17.60 4.06
C ASN A 256 -0.82 -17.45 3.33
N TRP A 257 0.26 -17.11 4.04
CA TRP A 257 1.59 -16.84 3.46
C TRP A 257 2.42 -18.09 3.07
N GLY A 258 1.75 -19.17 2.68
CA GLY A 258 2.39 -20.39 2.17
C GLY A 258 3.50 -20.97 3.07
N ASN A 259 4.58 -21.43 2.43
CA ASN A 259 5.73 -22.04 3.11
C ASN A 259 6.80 -21.02 3.56
N GLY A 260 6.68 -19.74 3.19
CA GLY A 260 7.65 -18.71 3.54
C GLY A 260 7.32 -17.99 4.84
N ASN A 261 7.49 -16.67 4.81
CA ASN A 261 7.42 -15.80 5.98
C ASN A 261 6.29 -14.78 5.85
N GLY A 262 5.54 -14.57 6.94
CA GLY A 262 4.48 -13.58 7.04
C GLY A 262 4.96 -12.13 6.86
N CYS A 263 6.22 -11.82 7.18
CA CYS A 263 7.04 -10.76 6.59
C CYS A 263 8.51 -11.00 6.98
N TYR A 264 9.47 -10.39 6.30
CA TYR A 264 10.91 -10.53 6.62
C TYR A 264 11.77 -9.43 6.00
N GLY A 265 13.08 -9.41 6.26
CA GLY A 265 14.04 -8.60 5.51
C GLY A 265 14.80 -7.60 6.36
N GLY A 266 15.03 -6.40 5.82
CA GLY A 266 15.85 -5.36 6.44
C GLY A 266 17.38 -5.61 6.45
N PRO A 267 18.00 -6.28 5.45
CA PRO A 267 19.46 -6.38 5.42
C PRO A 267 20.10 -5.01 5.12
N GLY A 268 21.28 -4.78 5.69
CA GLY A 268 22.13 -3.65 5.34
C GLY A 268 21.85 -2.37 6.12
N GLY A 269 20.81 -2.37 6.97
CA GLY A 269 20.51 -1.27 7.88
C GLY A 269 19.16 -0.61 7.65
N GLY A 270 18.74 0.27 8.56
CA GLY A 270 17.50 1.03 8.49
C GLY A 270 16.66 0.92 9.76
N PHE A 271 15.52 1.60 9.77
CA PHE A 271 14.59 1.67 10.89
C PHE A 271 13.20 1.24 10.43
N ILE A 272 12.61 0.25 11.11
CA ILE A 272 11.33 -0.34 10.73
C ILE A 272 10.39 -0.37 11.95
N ASN A 273 9.22 0.22 11.80
CA ASN A 273 8.11 0.06 12.74
C ASN A 273 7.14 -1.02 12.19
N ILE A 274 6.73 -1.96 13.04
CA ILE A 274 5.72 -2.99 12.75
C ILE A 274 4.63 -2.89 13.82
N VAL A 275 3.53 -2.21 13.50
CA VAL A 275 2.53 -1.79 14.50
C VAL A 275 1.13 -2.29 14.18
N ASN A 276 0.47 -2.94 15.13
CA ASN A 276 -0.95 -3.32 15.04
C ASN A 276 -1.35 -4.08 13.76
N ASN A 277 -0.46 -4.90 13.20
CA ASN A 277 -0.79 -5.74 12.04
C ASN A 277 -1.46 -7.05 12.49
N TYR A 278 -2.28 -7.63 11.61
CA TYR A 278 -3.05 -8.84 11.87
C TYR A 278 -2.55 -10.01 11.01
N TYR A 279 -2.05 -11.06 11.67
CA TYR A 279 -1.50 -12.26 11.05
C TYR A 279 -2.46 -13.42 11.24
N LYS A 280 -3.08 -13.87 10.14
CA LYS A 280 -3.95 -15.05 10.12
C LYS A 280 -3.36 -16.15 9.24
N ALA A 281 -2.89 -17.23 9.88
CA ALA A 281 -2.45 -18.40 9.16
C ALA A 281 -3.64 -19.05 8.40
N GLY A 282 -3.42 -19.40 7.13
CA GLY A 282 -4.35 -20.15 6.31
C GLY A 282 -3.93 -21.61 6.11
N PRO A 283 -4.71 -22.41 5.38
CA PRO A 283 -4.43 -23.82 5.08
C PRO A 283 -3.04 -24.08 4.48
N GLY A 284 -2.51 -23.17 3.67
CA GLY A 284 -1.18 -23.27 3.07
C GLY A 284 -0.02 -22.81 3.99
N THR A 285 -0.32 -22.22 5.15
CA THR A 285 0.69 -21.60 6.01
C THR A 285 1.48 -22.62 6.82
N THR A 286 2.80 -22.65 6.63
CA THR A 286 3.71 -23.50 7.41
C THR A 286 4.15 -22.82 8.71
N ASN A 287 4.69 -21.60 8.63
CA ASN A 287 5.13 -20.83 9.79
C ASN A 287 3.97 -19.99 10.34
N LYS A 288 3.15 -20.58 11.21
CA LYS A 288 1.85 -19.98 11.62
C LYS A 288 1.95 -18.81 12.60
N THR A 289 3.03 -18.70 13.35
CA THR A 289 3.16 -17.72 14.46
C THR A 289 4.22 -16.64 14.23
N ARG A 290 4.86 -16.63 13.06
CA ARG A 290 5.94 -15.69 12.77
C ARG A 290 5.39 -14.30 12.45
N VAL A 291 5.78 -13.32 13.25
CA VAL A 291 5.51 -11.89 13.01
C VAL A 291 6.49 -11.36 11.99
N THR A 292 7.80 -11.58 12.19
CA THR A 292 8.82 -11.19 11.21
C THR A 292 10.10 -12.04 11.31
N GLU A 293 10.79 -12.21 10.19
CA GLU A 293 12.19 -12.65 10.15
C GLU A 293 13.12 -11.48 9.82
N VAL A 294 13.93 -11.06 10.79
CA VAL A 294 14.99 -10.06 10.60
C VAL A 294 16.15 -10.70 9.83
N THR A 295 16.60 -10.04 8.78
CA THR A 295 17.69 -10.52 7.92
C THR A 295 18.95 -9.69 8.12
N VAL A 296 20.03 -10.33 8.56
CA VAL A 296 21.37 -9.72 8.60
C VAL A 296 22.01 -9.81 7.21
N ALA A 297 22.61 -8.72 6.76
CA ALA A 297 23.22 -8.63 5.44
C ALA A 297 24.39 -9.59 5.26
N ASN A 298 24.42 -10.24 4.11
CA ASN A 298 25.50 -11.08 3.62
C ASN A 298 25.55 -11.05 2.09
N SER A 299 26.44 -11.83 1.49
CA SER A 299 26.65 -11.87 0.05
C SER A 299 25.42 -12.29 -0.77
N SER A 300 24.53 -13.13 -0.22
CA SER A 300 23.38 -13.65 -0.95
C SER A 300 22.16 -12.72 -0.93
N ASN A 301 21.97 -11.96 0.15
CA ASN A 301 20.78 -11.13 0.33
C ASN A 301 21.00 -9.63 0.07
N SER A 302 22.27 -9.22 -0.14
CA SER A 302 22.67 -7.83 -0.33
C SER A 302 23.39 -7.59 -1.67
N SER A 303 23.09 -8.41 -2.69
CA SER A 303 23.62 -8.26 -4.05
C SER A 303 25.16 -8.15 -4.11
N GLY A 304 25.87 -8.81 -3.20
CA GLY A 304 27.33 -8.75 -3.10
C GLY A 304 27.92 -7.47 -2.52
N ASN A 305 27.09 -6.53 -2.04
CA ASN A 305 27.55 -5.27 -1.43
C ASN A 305 28.21 -5.51 -0.06
N SER A 306 29.51 -5.74 -0.05
CA SER A 306 30.25 -6.15 1.16
C SER A 306 30.34 -5.09 2.25
N TRP A 307 30.16 -3.81 1.93
CA TRP A 307 30.20 -2.72 2.91
C TRP A 307 29.16 -2.87 4.02
N CYS A 308 28.05 -3.57 3.74
CA CYS A 308 26.96 -3.72 4.69
C CYS A 308 26.88 -5.11 5.34
N PHE A 309 27.83 -6.02 5.04
CA PHE A 309 27.77 -7.36 5.64
C PHE A 309 27.85 -7.29 7.16
N GLY A 310 26.98 -8.06 7.83
CA GLY A 310 26.80 -7.99 9.29
C GLY A 310 25.79 -6.93 9.75
N LEU A 311 25.38 -5.98 8.89
CA LEU A 311 24.34 -4.99 9.23
C LEU A 311 22.93 -5.56 9.04
N ALA A 312 22.03 -5.22 9.95
CA ALA A 312 20.58 -5.43 9.81
C ALA A 312 19.86 -4.12 10.16
N SER A 313 18.58 -3.99 9.80
CA SER A 313 17.70 -2.94 10.29
C SER A 313 17.42 -3.11 11.79
N ARG A 314 17.09 -2.01 12.46
CA ARG A 314 16.49 -2.02 13.80
C ARG A 314 14.97 -1.96 13.72
N TYR A 315 14.31 -2.62 14.67
CA TYR A 315 12.88 -2.84 14.66
C TYR A 315 12.21 -2.37 15.94
N TYR A 316 11.10 -1.65 15.78
CA TYR A 316 10.06 -1.49 16.79
C TYR A 316 8.88 -2.37 16.41
N ILE A 317 8.45 -3.25 17.31
CA ILE A 317 7.36 -4.21 17.06
C ILE A 317 6.44 -4.20 18.26
N ASN A 318 5.19 -3.79 18.04
CA ASN A 318 4.19 -3.67 19.09
C ASN A 318 2.78 -3.83 18.51
N GLY A 319 1.84 -4.37 19.29
CA GLY A 319 0.43 -4.29 18.92
C GLY A 319 -0.08 -5.39 17.99
N ASN A 320 0.81 -6.27 17.49
CA ASN A 320 0.44 -7.20 16.42
C ASN A 320 -0.39 -8.37 16.98
N TYR A 321 -1.35 -8.84 16.19
CA TYR A 321 -2.22 -9.95 16.53
C TYR A 321 -1.90 -11.19 15.68
N VAL A 322 -1.67 -12.34 16.31
CA VAL A 322 -1.31 -13.59 15.65
C VAL A 322 -2.33 -14.67 16.02
N THR A 323 -3.22 -15.02 15.09
CA THR A 323 -4.36 -15.92 15.39
C THR A 323 -3.92 -17.32 15.81
N ALA A 324 -2.80 -17.80 15.28
CA ALA A 324 -2.29 -19.14 15.55
C ALA A 324 -1.47 -19.25 16.84
N ALA A 325 -1.21 -18.13 17.52
CA ALA A 325 -0.62 -18.17 18.85
C ALA A 325 -1.60 -18.79 19.86
N GLU A 326 -1.05 -19.29 20.97
CA GLU A 326 -1.85 -19.82 22.07
C GLU A 326 -2.90 -18.81 22.52
N GLU A 327 -4.06 -19.31 22.94
CA GLU A 327 -5.14 -18.47 23.47
C GLU A 327 -4.62 -17.60 24.64
N GLY A 328 -5.06 -16.34 24.68
CA GLY A 328 -4.54 -15.34 25.61
C GLY A 328 -3.15 -14.76 25.25
N LYS A 329 -2.45 -15.31 24.24
CA LYS A 329 -1.16 -14.78 23.75
C LYS A 329 -1.24 -14.16 22.36
N ARG A 330 -2.42 -14.17 21.71
CA ARG A 330 -2.60 -13.72 20.31
C ARG A 330 -2.31 -12.23 20.13
N ALA A 331 -2.84 -11.39 21.02
CA ALA A 331 -2.53 -9.96 21.05
C ALA A 331 -1.10 -9.74 21.55
N ASN A 332 -0.39 -8.79 20.93
CA ASN A 332 1.01 -8.47 21.21
C ASN A 332 1.94 -9.71 21.18
N PHE A 333 1.74 -10.60 20.20
CA PHE A 333 2.65 -11.74 20.01
C PHE A 333 4.03 -11.31 19.47
N ASP A 334 4.16 -10.06 19.02
CA ASP A 334 5.36 -9.26 18.70
C ASP A 334 6.69 -10.03 18.77
N TRP A 335 7.52 -9.78 19.79
CA TRP A 335 8.87 -10.32 19.91
C TRP A 335 8.94 -11.84 20.13
N LYS A 336 7.83 -12.50 20.50
CA LYS A 336 7.75 -13.97 20.55
C LYS A 336 7.65 -14.58 19.15
N GLY A 337 7.14 -13.82 18.18
CA GLY A 337 7.06 -14.20 16.78
C GLY A 337 8.25 -13.74 15.93
N VAL A 338 9.33 -13.21 16.53
CA VAL A 338 10.50 -12.69 15.80
C VAL A 338 11.60 -13.74 15.72
N TYR A 339 12.17 -13.88 14.52
CA TYR A 339 13.37 -14.67 14.28
C TYR A 339 14.46 -13.81 13.63
N VAL A 340 15.73 -13.98 14.03
CA VAL A 340 16.87 -13.26 13.44
C VAL A 340 17.75 -14.23 12.66
N ASN A 341 17.78 -14.04 11.33
CA ASN A 341 18.50 -14.84 10.37
C ASN A 341 19.84 -14.19 9.98
N GLY A 342 20.92 -14.98 10.04
CA GLY A 342 22.30 -14.53 9.81
C GLY A 342 23.13 -14.35 11.08
N ASP A 343 24.29 -13.70 10.92
CA ASP A 343 25.27 -13.48 11.99
C ASP A 343 24.71 -12.55 13.07
N LYS A 344 24.63 -13.04 14.29
CA LYS A 344 24.04 -12.34 15.43
C LYS A 344 24.80 -12.63 16.71
N TYR A 345 24.69 -11.70 17.65
CA TYR A 345 25.41 -11.72 18.91
C TYR A 345 24.42 -11.51 20.07
N THR A 346 24.73 -12.07 21.23
CA THR A 346 23.93 -11.86 22.44
C THR A 346 24.74 -11.05 23.43
N VAL A 347 24.23 -9.89 23.82
CA VAL A 347 24.82 -9.03 24.87
C VAL A 347 23.72 -8.62 25.83
N ASP A 348 23.88 -8.95 27.11
CA ASP A 348 22.89 -8.75 28.18
C ASP A 348 21.52 -9.39 27.88
N GLY A 349 21.51 -10.53 27.19
CA GLY A 349 20.27 -11.22 26.79
C GLY A 349 19.58 -10.64 25.55
N GLU A 350 20.10 -9.58 24.95
CA GLU A 350 19.55 -8.97 23.73
C GLU A 350 20.25 -9.48 22.48
N VAL A 351 19.46 -9.76 21.43
CA VAL A 351 19.98 -10.12 20.12
C VAL A 351 20.44 -8.87 19.36
N CYS A 352 21.70 -8.86 18.97
CA CYS A 352 22.39 -7.75 18.33
C CYS A 352 23.00 -8.17 16.98
N PHE A 353 23.29 -7.19 16.13
CA PHE A 353 24.07 -7.33 14.90
C PHE A 353 25.29 -6.42 14.94
N GLN A 354 26.32 -6.68 14.14
CA GLN A 354 27.56 -5.90 14.14
C GLN A 354 27.41 -4.61 13.36
N ASP A 355 27.91 -3.49 13.89
CA ASP A 355 28.01 -2.20 13.19
C ASP A 355 29.27 -1.47 13.67
N SER A 356 30.44 -1.91 13.19
CA SER A 356 31.74 -1.39 13.66
C SER A 356 32.10 -0.02 13.09
N ASP A 357 31.47 0.38 11.98
CA ASP A 357 31.70 1.67 11.31
C ASP A 357 30.69 2.75 11.74
N HIS A 358 29.83 2.43 12.70
CA HIS A 358 28.78 3.28 13.27
C HIS A 358 27.83 3.92 12.24
N TYR A 359 27.33 3.13 11.29
CA TYR A 359 26.42 3.63 10.24
C TYR A 359 25.12 4.21 10.82
N TYR A 360 24.66 3.72 11.97
CA TYR A 360 23.49 4.25 12.68
C TYR A 360 23.72 5.60 13.36
N GLY A 361 24.95 6.11 13.32
CA GLY A 361 25.34 7.37 13.91
C GLY A 361 25.81 7.22 15.36
N PRO A 362 26.56 8.21 15.87
CA PRO A 362 27.32 8.09 17.12
C PRO A 362 26.45 7.97 18.38
N ASN A 363 25.16 8.31 18.28
CA ASN A 363 24.22 8.28 19.41
C ASN A 363 23.39 7.00 19.46
N ALA A 364 23.65 6.02 18.57
CA ALA A 364 22.96 4.74 18.63
C ALA A 364 23.37 3.95 19.88
N PRO A 365 22.51 3.07 20.42
CA PRO A 365 22.77 2.34 21.67
C PRO A 365 23.76 1.18 21.48
N TYR A 366 24.99 1.50 21.09
CA TYR A 366 26.06 0.53 20.87
C TYR A 366 26.40 -0.22 22.15
N LYS A 367 26.69 -1.51 21.98
CA LYS A 367 27.28 -2.39 22.99
C LYS A 367 28.56 -3.00 22.45
N THR A 368 29.46 -3.38 23.34
CA THR A 368 30.68 -4.09 22.96
C THR A 368 30.50 -5.59 23.12
N TYR A 369 30.70 -6.35 22.05
CA TYR A 369 30.79 -7.81 22.12
C TYR A 369 32.26 -8.23 22.11
N THR A 370 32.65 -9.14 23.01
CA THR A 370 34.02 -9.66 23.10
C THR A 370 34.01 -11.18 22.97
N LYS A 371 34.77 -11.72 22.02
CA LYS A 371 34.97 -13.17 21.86
C LYS A 371 36.42 -13.58 22.04
N MET A 372 36.61 -14.76 22.63
CA MET A 372 37.90 -15.44 22.66
C MET A 372 38.18 -16.09 21.30
N VAL A 373 39.38 -15.88 20.76
CA VAL A 373 39.88 -16.51 19.55
C VAL A 373 41.12 -17.32 19.91
N LEU A 374 41.10 -18.61 19.60
CA LEU A 374 42.23 -19.52 19.78
C LEU A 374 42.97 -19.68 18.45
N THR A 375 44.18 -19.16 18.37
CA THR A 375 45.04 -19.28 17.19
C THR A 375 46.08 -20.36 17.44
N LYS A 376 46.14 -21.40 16.59
CA LYS A 376 47.15 -22.45 16.73
C LYS A 376 48.53 -21.89 16.39
N VAL A 377 49.43 -21.84 17.37
CA VAL A 377 50.79 -21.29 17.22
C VAL A 377 51.88 -22.36 17.18
N GLY A 378 51.53 -23.60 17.49
CA GLY A 378 52.48 -24.71 17.42
C GLY A 378 51.87 -26.04 17.82
N GLN A 379 52.74 -27.02 18.03
CA GLN A 379 52.41 -28.33 18.60
C GLN A 379 53.55 -28.77 19.52
N ASN A 380 53.23 -29.33 20.68
CA ASN A 380 54.18 -30.07 21.52
C ASN A 380 53.85 -31.57 21.41
N GLY A 381 54.62 -32.29 20.59
CA GLY A 381 54.26 -33.66 20.20
C GLY A 381 52.96 -33.70 19.39
N ARG A 382 51.95 -34.48 19.84
CA ARG A 382 50.62 -34.54 19.21
C ARG A 382 49.62 -33.49 19.74
N THR A 383 50.01 -32.66 20.71
CA THR A 383 49.12 -31.68 21.34
C THR A 383 49.25 -30.30 20.68
N PRO A 384 48.16 -29.71 20.13
CA PRO A 384 48.17 -28.34 19.62
C PRO A 384 48.38 -27.32 20.73
N ILE A 385 49.22 -26.31 20.46
CA ILE A 385 49.38 -25.12 21.30
C ILE A 385 48.58 -23.99 20.66
N TYR A 386 47.75 -23.32 21.44
CA TYR A 386 46.97 -22.17 21.00
C TYR A 386 47.38 -20.92 21.79
N ASP A 387 47.51 -19.80 21.08
CA ASP A 387 47.49 -18.48 21.69
C ASP A 387 46.04 -18.01 21.80
N THR A 388 45.73 -17.45 22.96
CA THR A 388 44.42 -16.86 23.24
C THR A 388 44.47 -15.37 22.95
N THR A 389 43.63 -14.92 22.02
CA THR A 389 43.40 -13.49 21.77
C THR A 389 41.94 -13.17 22.05
N TYR A 390 41.67 -11.93 22.49
CA TYR A 390 40.31 -11.43 22.63
C TYR A 390 40.06 -10.41 21.53
N VAL A 391 38.96 -10.58 20.80
CA VAL A 391 38.53 -9.66 19.76
C VAL A 391 37.23 -9.02 20.21
N SER A 392 37.21 -7.69 20.22
CA SER A 392 36.04 -6.89 20.56
C SER A 392 35.60 -6.05 19.38
N PHE A 393 34.29 -5.90 19.21
CA PHE A 393 33.68 -5.03 18.20
C PHE A 393 32.31 -4.55 18.67
N ASP A 394 31.87 -3.44 18.08
CA ASP A 394 30.59 -2.83 18.41
C ASP A 394 29.43 -3.53 17.71
N VAL A 395 28.38 -3.74 18.49
CA VAL A 395 27.12 -4.36 18.07
C VAL A 395 25.95 -3.48 18.51
N LEU A 396 24.83 -3.64 17.82
CA LEU A 396 23.63 -2.85 18.06
C LEU A 396 22.42 -3.78 18.27
N PRO A 397 21.56 -3.52 19.27
CA PRO A 397 20.34 -4.30 19.47
C PRO A 397 19.42 -4.20 18.26
N VAL A 398 18.92 -5.35 17.80
CA VAL A 398 17.88 -5.43 16.77
C VAL A 398 16.60 -4.75 17.26
N LYS A 399 16.29 -4.95 18.54
CA LYS A 399 15.10 -4.43 19.20
C LYS A 399 15.23 -2.94 19.55
N SER A 400 14.10 -2.26 19.47
CA SER A 400 13.83 -0.97 20.09
C SER A 400 12.53 -1.03 20.87
N ASP A 401 12.50 -0.37 22.03
CA ASP A 401 11.31 -0.24 22.87
C ASP A 401 10.46 1.00 22.51
N THR A 402 10.96 1.86 21.61
CA THR A 402 10.24 3.01 21.06
C THR A 402 10.25 2.96 19.54
N GLU A 403 9.26 3.60 18.90
CA GLU A 403 9.24 3.80 17.45
C GLU A 403 10.55 4.45 16.98
N LEU A 404 11.07 3.96 15.86
CA LEU A 404 12.37 4.35 15.30
C LEU A 404 12.21 5.15 14.02
N ALA A 405 11.35 4.67 13.11
CA ALA A 405 11.03 5.38 11.90
C ALA A 405 9.99 6.48 12.22
N PRO A 406 10.08 7.66 11.58
CA PRO A 406 8.97 8.60 11.60
C PRO A 406 7.71 7.90 11.07
N GLN A 407 6.59 8.01 11.78
CA GLN A 407 5.32 7.37 11.40
C GLN A 407 4.64 8.06 10.21
N GLY A 408 4.79 9.38 10.10
CA GLY A 408 3.88 10.20 9.29
C GLY A 408 2.55 10.45 10.03
N GLU A 409 1.58 11.09 9.38
CA GLU A 409 0.22 11.22 9.92
C GLU A 409 -0.60 10.01 9.47
N VAL A 410 -0.87 9.07 10.38
CA VAL A 410 -1.57 7.81 10.07
C VAL A 410 -2.60 7.50 11.15
N THR A 411 -3.85 7.31 10.75
CA THR A 411 -4.91 6.81 11.60
C THR A 411 -4.53 5.40 12.02
N THR A 412 -4.47 5.13 13.32
CA THR A 412 -4.04 3.85 13.88
C THR A 412 -5.19 3.20 14.62
N GLN A 413 -5.44 1.93 14.32
CA GLN A 413 -6.46 1.08 14.93
C GLN A 413 -5.82 -0.05 15.72
N SER A 414 -6.59 -0.74 16.57
CA SER A 414 -6.14 -2.05 17.09
C SER A 414 -5.96 -3.03 15.92
N ALA A 415 -5.13 -4.06 16.06
CA ALA A 415 -4.95 -5.05 15.00
C ALA A 415 -6.27 -5.78 14.61
N GLU A 416 -7.16 -6.01 15.57
CA GLU A 416 -8.47 -6.65 15.33
C GLU A 416 -9.44 -5.71 14.63
N THR A 417 -9.45 -4.42 14.97
CA THR A 417 -10.22 -3.40 14.24
C THR A 417 -9.68 -3.24 12.82
N ALA A 418 -8.36 -3.14 12.66
CA ALA A 418 -7.73 -3.07 11.35
C ALA A 418 -8.09 -4.28 10.49
N TYR A 419 -8.15 -5.48 11.06
CA TYR A 419 -8.58 -6.68 10.33
C TYR A 419 -9.96 -6.50 9.69
N SER A 420 -10.97 -6.07 10.46
CA SER A 420 -12.32 -5.90 9.92
C SER A 420 -12.41 -4.76 8.91
N LYS A 421 -11.73 -3.63 9.18
CA LYS A 421 -11.73 -2.46 8.29
C LYS A 421 -11.00 -2.74 6.98
N VAL A 422 -9.82 -3.34 7.02
CA VAL A 422 -9.05 -3.69 5.81
C VAL A 422 -9.85 -4.66 4.94
N LEU A 423 -10.47 -5.70 5.52
CA LEU A 423 -11.31 -6.61 4.75
C LEU A 423 -12.56 -5.94 4.18
N ALA A 424 -13.11 -4.93 4.84
CA ALA A 424 -14.28 -4.19 4.34
C ALA A 424 -13.94 -3.17 3.25
N TYR A 425 -12.81 -2.45 3.39
CA TYR A 425 -12.57 -1.22 2.64
C TYR A 425 -11.32 -1.23 1.76
N SER A 426 -10.36 -2.14 1.92
CA SER A 426 -9.17 -2.18 1.04
C SER A 426 -9.45 -2.69 -0.38
N GLY A 427 -8.52 -2.43 -1.30
CA GLY A 427 -8.62 -2.73 -2.72
C GLY A 427 -9.49 -1.71 -3.46
N ALA A 428 -9.84 -2.00 -4.71
CA ALA A 428 -10.78 -1.21 -5.53
C ALA A 428 -12.21 -1.35 -4.99
N SER A 429 -12.42 -0.91 -3.74
CA SER A 429 -13.53 -1.29 -2.89
C SER A 429 -14.86 -0.64 -3.27
N LEU A 430 -14.82 0.47 -4.02
CA LEU A 430 -16.01 1.04 -4.65
C LEU A 430 -16.71 0.02 -5.56
N TYR A 431 -15.92 -0.77 -6.30
CA TYR A 431 -16.41 -1.82 -7.20
C TYR A 431 -15.57 -3.09 -7.07
N ARG A 432 -15.69 -3.86 -5.98
CA ARG A 432 -14.94 -5.14 -5.90
C ARG A 432 -15.34 -6.12 -7.00
N ASP A 433 -14.34 -6.78 -7.56
CA ASP A 433 -14.54 -7.92 -8.46
C ASP A 433 -14.69 -9.22 -7.66
N ALA A 434 -14.93 -10.32 -8.39
CA ALA A 434 -15.10 -11.64 -7.77
C ALA A 434 -13.83 -12.09 -7.03
N VAL A 435 -12.66 -11.74 -7.54
CA VAL A 435 -11.35 -12.09 -6.98
C VAL A 435 -11.14 -11.41 -5.63
N ASP A 436 -11.36 -10.09 -5.54
CA ASP A 436 -11.27 -9.35 -4.28
C ASP A 436 -12.31 -9.83 -3.27
N ALA A 437 -13.54 -10.08 -3.71
CA ALA A 437 -14.59 -10.63 -2.85
C ALA A 437 -14.24 -12.03 -2.32
N ARG A 438 -13.61 -12.87 -3.15
CA ARG A 438 -13.13 -14.19 -2.76
C ARG A 438 -12.00 -14.08 -1.73
N PHE A 439 -11.07 -13.14 -1.89
CA PHE A 439 -9.99 -12.94 -0.91
C PHE A 439 -10.55 -12.63 0.48
N VAL A 440 -11.55 -11.76 0.55
CA VAL A 440 -12.24 -11.44 1.79
C VAL A 440 -12.95 -12.66 2.37
N SER A 441 -13.79 -13.34 1.57
CA SER A 441 -14.57 -14.52 1.99
C SER A 441 -13.67 -15.63 2.56
N ASN A 442 -12.61 -15.99 1.81
CA ASN A 442 -11.64 -16.99 2.24
C ASN A 442 -10.89 -16.57 3.51
N THR A 443 -10.50 -15.30 3.61
CA THR A 443 -9.81 -14.79 4.80
C THR A 443 -10.71 -14.82 6.02
N GLU A 444 -11.98 -14.43 5.91
CA GLU A 444 -12.96 -14.50 7.00
C GLU A 444 -13.13 -15.96 7.47
N ALA A 445 -13.39 -16.87 6.52
CA ALA A 445 -13.59 -18.29 6.78
C ALA A 445 -12.31 -19.03 7.22
N GLY A 446 -11.12 -18.47 6.96
CA GLY A 446 -9.86 -19.17 7.19
C GLY A 446 -9.62 -20.30 6.19
N THR A 447 -10.14 -20.19 4.98
CA THR A 447 -10.11 -21.20 3.91
C THR A 447 -9.38 -20.71 2.65
N THR A 448 -9.26 -21.58 1.64
CA THR A 448 -8.70 -21.25 0.33
C THR A 448 -9.57 -21.89 -0.76
N SER A 449 -9.75 -21.21 -1.90
CA SER A 449 -10.55 -21.75 -3.01
C SER A 449 -9.74 -22.59 -4.00
N TYR A 450 -8.49 -22.19 -4.26
CA TYR A 450 -7.70 -22.73 -5.36
C TYR A 450 -6.36 -23.30 -4.89
N THR A 451 -5.74 -24.12 -5.72
CA THR A 451 -4.41 -24.71 -5.49
C THR A 451 -3.71 -24.86 -6.83
N GLY A 452 -2.39 -24.67 -6.84
CA GLY A 452 -1.57 -24.74 -8.04
C GLY A 452 -1.72 -26.04 -8.84
N SER A 453 -1.96 -25.88 -10.14
CA SER A 453 -2.06 -27.00 -11.08
C SER A 453 -0.70 -27.56 -11.49
N ASN A 454 0.38 -26.79 -11.35
CA ASN A 454 1.70 -27.05 -11.91
C ASN A 454 2.79 -27.11 -10.84
N GLY A 455 2.71 -28.14 -9.99
CA GLY A 455 3.76 -28.47 -9.04
C GLY A 455 3.63 -27.76 -7.68
N THR A 456 2.99 -26.59 -7.59
CA THR A 456 2.71 -26.00 -6.28
C THR A 456 1.53 -26.73 -5.64
N LYS A 457 1.78 -27.43 -4.55
CA LYS A 457 0.76 -28.15 -3.77
C LYS A 457 0.38 -27.43 -2.48
N THR A 458 0.72 -26.15 -2.37
CA THR A 458 0.38 -25.31 -1.23
C THR A 458 -1.04 -24.77 -1.40
N ALA A 459 -1.93 -25.07 -0.46
CA ALA A 459 -3.32 -24.64 -0.52
C ALA A 459 -3.46 -23.10 -0.58
N GLY A 460 -4.26 -22.61 -1.51
CA GLY A 460 -4.46 -21.18 -1.76
C GLY A 460 -3.33 -20.50 -2.51
N ILE A 461 -2.33 -21.24 -2.99
CA ILE A 461 -1.26 -20.70 -3.84
C ILE A 461 -1.43 -21.27 -5.23
N ILE A 462 -1.74 -20.41 -6.20
CA ILE A 462 -1.93 -20.78 -7.60
C ILE A 462 -0.62 -20.72 -8.38
N ASP A 463 -0.52 -21.51 -9.45
CA ASP A 463 0.63 -21.52 -10.35
C ASP A 463 0.40 -20.65 -11.58
N PHE A 464 -0.85 -20.60 -12.05
CA PHE A 464 -1.27 -19.84 -13.22
C PHE A 464 -2.58 -19.13 -12.95
N VAL A 465 -2.86 -18.05 -13.68
CA VAL A 465 -4.19 -17.42 -13.66
C VAL A 465 -5.30 -18.44 -13.97
N ALA A 466 -5.04 -19.41 -14.85
CA ALA A 466 -6.00 -20.45 -15.21
C ALA A 466 -6.42 -21.38 -14.05
N ASP A 467 -5.70 -21.37 -12.93
CA ASP A 467 -6.08 -22.10 -11.72
C ASP A 467 -7.22 -21.39 -10.96
N ASP A 468 -7.41 -20.10 -11.21
CA ASP A 468 -8.52 -19.31 -10.68
C ASP A 468 -9.77 -19.47 -11.57
N ALA A 469 -10.78 -20.14 -11.02
CA ALA A 469 -12.03 -20.41 -11.72
C ALA A 469 -13.00 -19.21 -11.77
N ASP A 470 -12.68 -18.07 -11.12
CA ASP A 470 -13.52 -16.86 -11.18
C ASP A 470 -13.50 -16.20 -12.57
N SER A 471 -12.76 -16.79 -13.51
CA SER A 471 -12.77 -16.48 -14.94
C SER A 471 -12.44 -15.02 -15.21
N TYR A 472 -11.18 -14.63 -15.00
CA TYR A 472 -10.74 -13.29 -15.35
C TYR A 472 -9.99 -13.29 -16.69
N THR A 473 -10.64 -12.81 -17.75
CA THR A 473 -10.03 -12.52 -19.05
C THR A 473 -10.56 -11.19 -19.58
N GLU A 474 -9.97 -10.67 -20.64
CA GLU A 474 -10.51 -9.52 -21.39
C GLU A 474 -11.90 -9.81 -22.01
N ASN A 475 -12.31 -11.08 -22.05
CA ASN A 475 -13.57 -11.56 -22.61
C ASN A 475 -14.61 -11.98 -21.56
N THR A 476 -14.35 -11.76 -20.27
CA THR A 476 -15.27 -12.19 -19.20
C THR A 476 -16.61 -11.43 -19.28
N PRO A 477 -17.76 -12.14 -19.36
CA PRO A 477 -19.07 -11.51 -19.35
C PRO A 477 -19.27 -10.66 -18.09
N GLY A 478 -19.73 -9.41 -18.25
CA GLY A 478 -19.95 -8.46 -17.14
C GLY A 478 -18.80 -7.47 -16.87
N TRP A 479 -17.67 -7.61 -17.56
CA TRP A 479 -16.51 -6.69 -17.50
C TRP A 479 -16.14 -6.10 -18.87
N GLY A 480 -17.03 -6.23 -19.85
CA GLY A 480 -16.91 -5.55 -21.14
C GLY A 480 -17.07 -4.04 -21.00
N LEU A 481 -16.84 -3.32 -22.11
CA LEU A 481 -16.95 -1.86 -22.17
C LEU A 481 -18.31 -1.39 -21.63
N THR A 482 -18.30 -0.73 -20.48
CA THR A 482 -19.42 0.09 -20.02
C THR A 482 -19.07 1.55 -20.23
N LYS A 483 -20.06 2.36 -20.55
CA LYS A 483 -19.92 3.81 -20.71
C LYS A 483 -20.68 4.50 -19.58
N SER A 484 -20.17 5.65 -19.14
CA SER A 484 -20.92 6.53 -18.27
C SER A 484 -22.24 6.92 -18.93
N THR A 485 -23.29 6.98 -18.12
CA THR A 485 -24.60 7.52 -18.51
C THR A 485 -24.82 8.92 -17.98
N LEU A 486 -23.86 9.43 -17.18
CA LEU A 486 -23.87 10.79 -16.68
C LEU A 486 -23.53 11.74 -17.82
N VAL A 487 -24.24 12.85 -17.90
CA VAL A 487 -23.98 13.91 -18.87
C VAL A 487 -22.94 14.85 -18.25
N ASP A 488 -21.92 15.17 -19.04
CA ASP A 488 -20.86 16.13 -18.80
C ASP A 488 -20.79 16.96 -20.09
N THR A 489 -21.43 18.12 -20.08
CA THR A 489 -21.73 18.92 -21.27
C THR A 489 -20.50 19.63 -21.82
N ASP A 490 -19.59 20.08 -20.96
CA ASP A 490 -18.38 20.81 -21.34
C ASP A 490 -17.09 19.96 -21.34
N GLY A 491 -17.16 18.73 -20.83
CA GLY A 491 -16.08 17.76 -20.86
C GLY A 491 -14.99 18.06 -19.84
N ASP A 492 -15.35 18.62 -18.69
CA ASP A 492 -14.42 18.97 -17.63
C ASP A 492 -14.21 17.87 -16.58
N GLY A 493 -14.93 16.75 -16.71
CA GLY A 493 -14.84 15.57 -15.84
C GLY A 493 -15.83 15.56 -14.69
N MET A 494 -16.68 16.59 -14.55
CA MET A 494 -17.79 16.64 -13.60
C MET A 494 -19.12 16.47 -14.33
N PRO A 495 -20.09 15.72 -13.78
CA PRO A 495 -21.43 15.66 -14.35
C PRO A 495 -22.24 16.94 -14.13
N ASP A 496 -23.06 17.34 -15.11
CA ASP A 496 -23.95 18.51 -15.07
C ASP A 496 -24.82 18.57 -13.81
N ASP A 497 -25.31 17.39 -13.36
CA ASP A 497 -26.12 17.24 -12.16
C ASP A 497 -25.32 17.59 -10.88
N PHE A 498 -24.04 17.21 -10.81
CA PHE A 498 -23.16 17.55 -9.69
C PHE A 498 -22.84 19.04 -9.69
N GLU A 499 -22.52 19.58 -10.85
CA GLU A 499 -22.19 20.99 -11.04
C GLU A 499 -23.34 21.89 -10.62
N THR A 500 -24.54 21.63 -11.15
CA THR A 500 -25.76 22.38 -10.81
C THR A 500 -26.04 22.36 -9.31
N ALA A 501 -25.83 21.21 -8.64
CA ALA A 501 -26.03 21.07 -7.20
C ALA A 501 -25.07 21.94 -6.36
N ASN A 502 -23.83 22.06 -6.85
CA ASN A 502 -22.75 22.72 -6.16
C ASN A 502 -22.54 24.17 -6.62
N GLY A 503 -23.41 24.66 -7.51
CA GLY A 503 -23.43 26.05 -7.97
C GLY A 503 -22.35 26.36 -9.00
N LEU A 504 -21.97 25.36 -9.78
CA LEU A 504 -21.08 25.44 -10.94
C LEU A 504 -21.90 25.60 -12.24
N ASP A 505 -21.25 25.93 -13.35
CA ASP A 505 -21.91 26.10 -14.66
C ASP A 505 -21.55 24.93 -15.59
N PRO A 506 -22.51 24.03 -15.92
CA PRO A 506 -22.29 22.87 -16.80
C PRO A 506 -21.82 23.18 -18.25
N ASN A 507 -21.55 24.44 -18.57
CA ASN A 507 -21.06 24.88 -19.87
C ASN A 507 -19.71 25.63 -19.75
N ASP A 508 -19.10 25.71 -18.57
CA ASP A 508 -17.82 26.39 -18.31
C ASP A 508 -16.75 25.41 -17.80
N PRO A 509 -15.95 24.82 -18.72
CA PRO A 509 -14.99 23.79 -18.35
C PRO A 509 -13.78 24.35 -17.56
N SER A 510 -13.71 25.67 -17.40
CA SER A 510 -12.66 26.30 -16.60
C SER A 510 -12.93 26.18 -15.10
N ASP A 511 -14.17 25.94 -14.71
CA ASP A 511 -14.57 25.92 -13.31
C ASP A 511 -14.15 24.62 -12.58
N ALA A 512 -13.95 23.49 -13.29
CA ALA A 512 -13.31 22.27 -12.75
C ALA A 512 -12.01 22.56 -11.98
N THR A 513 -11.18 23.46 -12.51
CA THR A 513 -9.87 23.78 -11.92
C THR A 513 -9.93 24.90 -10.88
N ALA A 514 -11.09 25.53 -10.70
CA ALA A 514 -11.32 26.52 -9.65
C ALA A 514 -11.49 25.86 -8.27
N TYR A 515 -11.50 26.66 -7.21
CA TYR A 515 -11.62 26.23 -5.81
C TYR A 515 -12.94 26.69 -5.18
N THR A 516 -13.98 26.90 -6.01
CA THR A 516 -15.18 27.63 -5.59
C THR A 516 -16.11 26.84 -4.67
N ILE A 517 -16.02 25.50 -4.68
CA ILE A 517 -16.70 24.63 -3.70
C ILE A 517 -15.94 24.66 -2.37
N ASP A 518 -14.62 24.50 -2.39
CA ASP A 518 -13.76 24.50 -1.20
C ASP A 518 -13.32 25.92 -0.79
N ASP A 519 -14.12 26.94 -1.04
CA ASP A 519 -13.74 28.34 -0.83
C ASP A 519 -13.66 28.70 0.67
N PRO A 520 -12.52 29.23 1.17
CA PRO A 520 -12.41 29.73 2.54
C PRO A 520 -13.48 30.77 2.93
N ALA A 521 -13.94 31.60 1.99
CA ALA A 521 -15.01 32.57 2.22
C ALA A 521 -16.38 31.90 2.46
N LYS A 522 -16.56 30.65 2.02
CA LYS A 522 -17.74 29.81 2.26
C LYS A 522 -17.55 28.79 3.38
N GLY A 523 -16.44 28.88 4.13
CA GLY A 523 -16.10 27.96 5.21
C GLY A 523 -15.36 26.69 4.77
N GLY A 524 -14.85 26.65 3.55
CA GLY A 524 -13.90 25.64 3.07
C GLY A 524 -12.45 25.93 3.52
N LYS A 525 -11.48 25.16 3.01
CA LYS A 525 -10.04 25.35 3.29
C LYS A 525 -9.23 25.86 2.11
N GLY A 526 -9.80 25.90 0.90
CA GLY A 526 -9.11 26.28 -0.33
C GLY A 526 -8.03 25.27 -0.73
N TRP A 527 -8.22 24.01 -0.38
CA TRP A 527 -7.24 22.94 -0.56
C TRP A 527 -7.42 22.20 -1.88
N TYR A 528 -8.66 22.00 -2.33
CA TYR A 528 -9.00 21.12 -3.44
C TYR A 528 -9.73 21.87 -4.56
N THR A 529 -9.38 21.57 -5.82
CA THR A 529 -10.14 22.08 -6.97
C THR A 529 -11.53 21.42 -7.04
N ASN A 530 -12.46 22.01 -7.78
CA ASN A 530 -13.82 21.48 -7.92
C ASN A 530 -13.84 20.04 -8.44
N ILE A 531 -13.01 19.71 -9.45
CA ILE A 531 -12.87 18.33 -9.93
C ILE A 531 -12.34 17.38 -8.84
N GLU A 532 -11.39 17.81 -8.01
CA GLU A 532 -10.92 17.00 -6.89
C GLU A 532 -12.03 16.81 -5.84
N VAL A 533 -12.84 17.84 -5.56
CA VAL A 533 -13.99 17.73 -4.66
C VAL A 533 -14.99 16.71 -5.19
N TYR A 534 -15.31 16.76 -6.50
CA TYR A 534 -16.16 15.77 -7.15
C TYR A 534 -15.59 14.35 -6.99
N CYS A 535 -14.37 14.09 -7.46
CA CYS A 535 -13.77 12.76 -7.44
C CYS A 535 -13.66 12.18 -6.02
N ASN A 536 -13.43 13.02 -5.00
CA ASN A 536 -13.35 12.59 -3.61
C ASN A 536 -14.72 12.33 -2.98
N SER A 537 -15.77 13.05 -3.39
CA SER A 537 -17.13 12.83 -2.91
C SER A 537 -17.68 11.43 -3.26
N LEU A 538 -17.21 10.85 -4.37
CA LEU A 538 -17.59 9.51 -4.83
C LEU A 538 -17.22 8.39 -3.85
N VAL A 539 -16.20 8.61 -3.03
CA VAL A 539 -15.61 7.58 -2.15
C VAL A 539 -15.52 8.02 -0.69
N GLU A 540 -16.05 9.19 -0.33
CA GLU A 540 -15.97 9.76 1.02
C GLU A 540 -16.44 8.79 2.11
N SER A 541 -17.53 8.05 1.86
CA SER A 541 -18.06 7.08 2.82
C SER A 541 -17.08 5.92 3.08
N ILE A 542 -16.36 5.46 2.06
CA ILE A 542 -15.32 4.43 2.16
C ILE A 542 -14.15 4.98 3.00
N MET A 543 -13.68 6.19 2.70
CA MET A 543 -12.56 6.82 3.40
C MET A 543 -12.86 7.02 4.89
N LYS A 544 -14.04 7.56 5.22
CA LYS A 544 -14.47 7.77 6.61
C LYS A 544 -14.68 6.47 7.37
N ALA A 545 -15.36 5.50 6.76
CA ALA A 545 -15.67 4.24 7.43
C ALA A 545 -14.42 3.37 7.64
N GLY A 546 -13.46 3.40 6.70
CA GLY A 546 -12.17 2.74 6.82
C GLY A 546 -11.36 3.27 8.00
N ASN A 547 -11.32 4.59 8.18
CA ASN A 547 -10.57 5.24 9.26
C ASN A 547 -11.32 5.37 10.60
N ALA A 548 -12.57 4.92 10.69
CA ALA A 548 -13.35 4.94 11.92
C ALA A 548 -12.79 3.97 13.00
N ASP A 549 -13.26 4.11 14.24
CA ASP A 549 -12.89 3.25 15.38
C ASP A 549 -11.38 3.22 15.70
N ALA A 550 -10.69 4.33 15.41
CA ALA A 550 -9.26 4.48 15.64
C ALA A 550 -8.91 4.64 17.13
N VAL A 551 -7.77 4.09 17.53
CA VAL A 551 -7.14 4.41 18.82
C VAL A 551 -6.35 5.73 18.75
N SER A 552 -5.91 6.10 17.55
CA SER A 552 -5.33 7.41 17.24
C SER A 552 -5.83 7.82 15.85
N ALA A 553 -6.62 8.88 15.77
CA ALA A 553 -7.18 9.35 14.51
C ALA A 553 -6.37 10.53 13.92
N VAL A 554 -6.32 10.62 12.60
CA VAL A 554 -5.95 11.85 11.91
C VAL A 554 -7.19 12.75 11.82
N ASP A 555 -7.06 14.01 12.21
CA ASP A 555 -8.11 15.02 12.02
C ASP A 555 -8.15 15.44 10.56
N GLU A 556 -9.04 14.81 9.79
CA GLU A 556 -9.10 14.97 8.34
C GLU A 556 -10.22 15.91 7.90
N TYR A 557 -9.91 16.74 6.90
CA TYR A 557 -10.85 17.66 6.29
C TYR A 557 -11.46 17.09 5.02
N TYR A 558 -12.79 17.09 4.96
CA TYR A 558 -13.58 16.75 3.78
C TYR A 558 -14.39 17.98 3.35
N PRO A 559 -14.23 18.48 2.11
CA PRO A 559 -15.06 19.56 1.57
C PRO A 559 -16.55 19.21 1.63
N LYS A 560 -17.37 20.19 1.97
CA LYS A 560 -18.84 20.02 1.97
C LYS A 560 -19.36 20.10 0.55
N VAL A 561 -20.19 19.14 0.17
CA VAL A 561 -20.87 19.09 -1.13
C VAL A 561 -22.39 19.03 -0.94
N ASN A 562 -23.12 19.62 -1.87
CA ASN A 562 -24.55 19.43 -2.00
C ASN A 562 -24.78 18.23 -2.92
N VAL A 563 -25.20 17.11 -2.35
CA VAL A 563 -25.32 15.86 -3.11
C VAL A 563 -26.69 15.80 -3.81
N THR A 564 -26.72 15.75 -5.15
CA THR A 564 -27.92 15.42 -5.93
C THR A 564 -27.65 14.21 -6.84
N ASN A 565 -27.98 13.03 -6.30
CA ASN A 565 -28.17 11.75 -7.00
C ASN A 565 -26.97 11.03 -7.67
N GLY A 566 -26.96 9.70 -7.49
CA GLY A 566 -26.18 8.76 -8.32
C GLY A 566 -25.76 7.49 -7.59
N ILE A 567 -24.93 7.60 -6.56
CA ILE A 567 -24.38 6.45 -5.84
C ILE A 567 -24.43 6.72 -4.33
N GLN A 568 -25.61 6.56 -3.72
CA GLN A 568 -25.63 6.26 -2.29
C GLN A 568 -25.28 4.77 -2.11
N GLN A 569 -23.98 4.45 -2.01
CA GLN A 569 -23.60 3.26 -1.25
C GLN A 569 -23.57 3.63 0.22
N SER A 570 -24.72 3.36 0.82
CA SER A 570 -25.03 3.79 2.15
C SER A 570 -24.59 2.67 3.10
N PHE A 571 -23.31 2.65 3.47
CA PHE A 571 -22.80 1.82 4.57
C PHE A 571 -23.12 2.53 5.89
N THR A 572 -23.70 1.84 6.87
CA THR A 572 -23.88 2.42 8.21
C THR A 572 -23.23 1.54 9.25
N ASP A 573 -22.66 2.18 10.28
CA ASP A 573 -21.87 1.61 11.37
C ASP A 573 -22.65 0.72 12.37
N ASP A 574 -23.83 0.26 11.99
CA ASP A 574 -24.63 -0.62 12.84
C ASP A 574 -24.20 -2.07 12.65
N ALA A 575 -24.02 -2.81 13.76
CA ALA A 575 -23.87 -4.27 13.69
C ALA A 575 -25.11 -4.90 13.01
N PRO A 576 -24.94 -5.85 12.07
CA PRO A 576 -26.06 -6.46 11.38
C PRO A 576 -26.94 -7.25 12.36
N VAL A 577 -28.25 -6.97 12.34
CA VAL A 577 -29.27 -7.74 13.08
C VAL A 577 -29.73 -8.97 12.31
N SER A 578 -29.52 -9.01 10.99
CA SER A 578 -29.70 -10.22 10.20
C SER A 578 -28.82 -10.24 8.96
N VAL A 579 -28.48 -11.44 8.49
CA VAL A 579 -27.75 -11.68 7.26
C VAL A 579 -28.57 -12.63 6.40
N ARG A 580 -28.87 -12.23 5.17
CA ARG A 580 -29.56 -13.04 4.16
C ARG A 580 -28.71 -13.13 2.90
N TYR A 581 -28.92 -14.21 2.15
CA TYR A 581 -28.18 -14.45 0.91
C TYR A 581 -29.16 -14.53 -0.24
N TYR A 582 -28.78 -13.94 -1.36
CA TYR A 582 -29.59 -13.93 -2.57
C TYR A 582 -28.73 -14.33 -3.76
N LEU A 583 -29.34 -14.97 -4.75
CA LEU A 583 -28.77 -15.03 -6.10
C LEU A 583 -28.74 -13.61 -6.70
N LEU A 584 -27.93 -13.42 -7.73
CA LEU A 584 -27.83 -12.13 -8.43
C LEU A 584 -29.16 -11.69 -9.09
N ASP A 585 -30.09 -12.62 -9.32
CA ASP A 585 -31.44 -12.37 -9.81
C ASP A 585 -32.45 -11.94 -8.72
N GLY A 586 -32.00 -11.85 -7.46
CA GLY A 586 -32.83 -11.47 -6.31
C GLY A 586 -33.52 -12.63 -5.59
N THR A 587 -33.29 -13.89 -5.97
CA THR A 587 -33.87 -15.06 -5.30
C THR A 587 -33.18 -15.32 -3.96
N GLU A 588 -33.94 -15.38 -2.86
CA GLU A 588 -33.40 -15.66 -1.52
C GLU A 588 -32.94 -17.13 -1.38
N VAL A 589 -31.70 -17.33 -0.93
CA VAL A 589 -31.09 -18.64 -0.70
C VAL A 589 -31.24 -19.03 0.76
N ARG A 590 -32.04 -20.06 1.03
CA ARG A 590 -32.32 -20.55 2.41
C ARG A 590 -31.38 -21.66 2.89
N ASN A 591 -30.76 -22.40 1.98
CA ASN A 591 -29.72 -23.38 2.30
C ASN A 591 -28.44 -23.01 1.57
N ILE A 592 -27.61 -22.23 2.24
CA ILE A 592 -26.40 -21.64 1.66
C ILE A 592 -25.33 -22.69 1.35
N ASP A 593 -25.34 -23.85 2.00
CA ASP A 593 -24.33 -24.91 1.77
C ASP A 593 -24.59 -25.69 0.48
N ALA A 594 -25.73 -25.46 -0.19
CA ALA A 594 -26.13 -26.14 -1.42
C ALA A 594 -25.91 -25.28 -2.69
N VAL A 595 -25.38 -24.07 -2.58
CA VAL A 595 -25.24 -23.13 -3.70
C VAL A 595 -23.77 -22.75 -3.89
N HIS A 596 -23.30 -22.93 -5.13
CA HIS A 596 -21.96 -22.54 -5.56
C HIS A 596 -22.04 -21.37 -6.55
N GLY A 597 -21.29 -20.29 -6.30
CA GLY A 597 -21.22 -19.12 -7.17
C GLY A 597 -21.37 -17.77 -6.45
N VAL A 598 -21.58 -16.70 -7.22
CA VAL A 598 -21.73 -15.34 -6.69
C VAL A 598 -23.10 -15.16 -6.05
N LEU A 599 -23.11 -14.81 -4.76
CA LEU A 599 -24.28 -14.46 -3.97
C LEU A 599 -24.23 -12.98 -3.56
N LEU A 600 -25.39 -12.38 -3.34
CA LEU A 600 -25.53 -11.12 -2.61
C LEU A 600 -25.74 -11.45 -1.14
N ARG A 601 -24.77 -11.14 -0.29
CA ARG A 601 -24.91 -11.15 1.16
C ARG A 601 -25.48 -9.81 1.59
N VAL A 602 -26.73 -9.81 2.02
CA VAL A 602 -27.46 -8.63 2.49
C VAL A 602 -27.50 -8.63 4.01
N GLU A 603 -26.82 -7.67 4.61
CA GLU A 603 -26.87 -7.34 6.02
C GLU A 603 -28.01 -6.36 6.27
N THR A 604 -28.94 -6.71 7.16
CA THR A 604 -29.91 -5.76 7.70
C THR A 604 -29.38 -5.21 9.00
N LEU A 605 -29.38 -3.89 9.14
CA LEU A 605 -28.80 -3.16 10.26
C LEU A 605 -29.86 -2.80 11.31
N LYS A 606 -29.45 -2.42 12.52
CA LYS A 606 -30.39 -2.09 13.63
C LYS A 606 -31.38 -0.99 13.25
N ASN A 607 -30.94 -0.02 12.46
CA ASN A 607 -31.77 1.07 11.92
C ASN A 607 -32.70 0.66 10.76
N GLY A 608 -32.74 -0.62 10.35
CA GLY A 608 -33.58 -1.13 9.27
C GLY A 608 -32.99 -1.00 7.86
N LYS A 609 -31.77 -0.47 7.72
CA LYS A 609 -31.08 -0.31 6.44
C LYS A 609 -30.43 -1.60 5.98
N HIS A 610 -30.31 -1.77 4.67
CA HIS A 610 -29.69 -2.95 4.05
C HIS A 610 -28.35 -2.61 3.40
N VAL A 611 -27.32 -3.38 3.74
CA VAL A 611 -26.00 -3.35 3.10
C VAL A 611 -25.80 -4.65 2.33
N ALA A 612 -25.67 -4.56 1.02
CA ALA A 612 -25.43 -5.73 0.17
C ALA A 612 -23.97 -5.79 -0.26
N ARG A 613 -23.32 -6.93 -0.08
CA ARG A 613 -22.00 -7.21 -0.64
C ARG A 613 -22.02 -8.50 -1.45
N LYS A 614 -21.33 -8.52 -2.58
CA LYS A 614 -21.12 -9.75 -3.34
C LYS A 614 -20.18 -10.66 -2.54
N VAL A 615 -20.55 -11.93 -2.42
CA VAL A 615 -19.73 -12.98 -1.80
C VAL A 615 -19.68 -14.18 -2.72
N MET A 616 -18.55 -14.88 -2.72
CA MET A 616 -18.36 -16.15 -3.44
C MET A 616 -18.47 -17.30 -2.43
N ARG A 617 -19.23 -18.34 -2.79
CA ARG A 617 -19.52 -19.51 -1.95
C ARG A 617 -19.46 -20.80 -2.75
#